data_AF-A0A956VYR5-F1
#
_entry.id   AF-A0A956VYR5-F1
#
_cell.length_a   1.000
_cell.length_b   1.000
_cell.length_c   1.000
_cell.angle_alpha   90.00
_cell.angle_beta   90.00
_cell.angle_gamma   90.00
#
_symmetry.space_group_name_H-M   'P 1'
#
loop_
_entity.id
_entity.type
_entity.pdbx_description
1 polymer ?
#
loop_
_entity_poly.entity_id
_entity_poly.type
_entity_poly.pdbx_seq_one_letter_code
_entity_poly.pdbx_strand_id
1 'polypeptide(L)'
;MADLDDLTLTEQRWRELAPPEATASARALYERVRLWSSGNLPGVDVPYDPRQEHHWHYAALVEDFASHLPAGGSRVLDFGPGDGWPSIPLARRLPAA
;
A
#
# COMPACT_ATOMS: atom_id res chain seq x y z
N MET A 1 -28.58 -9.05 0.80
CA MET A 1 -27.69 -9.68 1.79
C MET A 1 -27.07 -10.88 1.10
N ALA A 2 -25.75 -10.98 1.06
CA ALA A 2 -25.09 -12.19 0.55
C ALA A 2 -25.59 -13.38 1.38
N ASP A 3 -25.89 -14.48 0.70
CA ASP A 3 -26.36 -15.69 1.35
C ASP A 3 -25.28 -16.19 2.31
N LEU A 4 -25.64 -16.34 3.59
CA LEU A 4 -24.67 -16.62 4.66
C LEU A 4 -24.15 -18.07 4.61
N ASP A 5 -24.73 -18.90 3.74
CA ASP A 5 -24.41 -20.31 3.58
C ASP A 5 -23.14 -20.55 2.74
N ASP A 6 -22.53 -19.50 2.16
CA ASP A 6 -21.33 -19.60 1.31
C ASP A 6 -20.02 -19.18 2.03
N LEU A 7 -20.04 -19.13 3.37
CA LEU A 7 -18.84 -18.77 4.15
C LEU A 7 -18.00 -20.01 4.49
N THR A 8 -16.69 -19.90 4.32
CA THR A 8 -15.73 -20.86 4.86
C THR A 8 -15.80 -20.92 6.38
N LEU A 9 -15.38 -22.04 6.98
CA LEU A 9 -15.32 -22.19 8.45
C LEU A 9 -14.52 -21.08 9.13
N THR A 10 -13.43 -20.63 8.49
CA THR A 10 -12.62 -19.51 8.97
C THR A 10 -13.42 -18.22 9.00
N GLU A 11 -14.16 -17.90 7.93
CA GLU A 11 -14.99 -16.70 7.87
C GLU A 11 -16.15 -16.73 8.87
N GLN A 12 -16.78 -17.89 9.06
CA GLN A 12 -17.80 -18.07 10.09
C GLN A 12 -17.21 -17.78 11.48
N ARG A 13 -16.05 -18.38 11.80
CA ARG A 13 -15.38 -18.19 13.09
C ARG A 13 -14.97 -16.74 13.33
N TRP A 14 -14.47 -16.05 12.31
CA TRP A 14 -14.13 -14.63 12.40
C TRP A 14 -15.35 -13.77 12.74
N ARG A 15 -16.51 -14.07 12.16
CA ARG A 15 -17.75 -13.32 12.45
C ARG A 15 -18.29 -13.57 13.86
N GLU A 16 -18.09 -14.75 14.42
CA GLU A 16 -18.42 -15.00 15.83
C GLU A 16 -17.51 -14.21 16.78
N LEU A 17 -16.21 -14.19 16.51
CA LEU A 17 -15.20 -13.55 17.36
C LEU A 17 -15.20 -12.02 17.22
N ALA A 18 -15.52 -11.52 16.02
CA ALA A 18 -15.58 -10.11 15.68
C ALA A 18 -16.82 -9.83 14.81
N PRO A 19 -18.01 -9.69 15.43
CA PRO A 19 -19.24 -9.42 14.70
C PRO A 19 -19.11 -8.14 13.85
N PRO A 20 -19.37 -8.19 12.54
CA PRO A 20 -19.21 -7.04 11.69
C PRO A 20 -20.25 -5.97 12.02
N GLU A 21 -19.79 -4.73 12.15
CA GLU A 21 -20.65 -3.57 12.36
C GLU A 21 -20.95 -2.88 11.03
N ALA A 22 -22.19 -2.45 10.83
CA ALA A 22 -22.52 -1.54 9.74
C ALA A 22 -21.77 -0.22 9.93
N THR A 23 -21.05 0.22 8.90
CA THR A 23 -20.24 1.43 8.97
C THR A 23 -20.10 2.08 7.60
N ALA A 24 -19.79 3.38 7.58
CA ALA A 24 -19.43 4.07 6.34
C ALA A 24 -18.05 3.58 5.88
N SER A 25 -17.88 3.32 4.58
CA SER A 25 -16.61 2.87 4.00
C SER A 25 -15.46 3.81 4.35
N ALA A 26 -15.71 5.13 4.29
CA ALA A 26 -14.73 6.14 4.67
C ALA A 26 -14.27 6.01 6.14
N ARG A 27 -15.19 5.73 7.06
CA ARG A 27 -14.86 5.51 8.48
C ARG A 27 -14.11 4.20 8.69
N ALA A 28 -14.53 3.13 8.02
CA ALA A 28 -13.86 1.83 8.10
C ALA A 28 -12.41 1.91 7.62
N LEU A 29 -12.19 2.60 6.50
CA LEU A 29 -10.88 2.71 5.86
C LEU A 29 -10.04 3.80 6.53
N TYR A 30 -10.50 5.05 6.57
CA TYR A 30 -9.61 6.16 6.92
C TYR A 30 -9.58 6.54 8.40
N GLU A 31 -10.67 6.30 9.15
CA GLU A 31 -10.75 6.72 10.56
C GLU A 31 -10.35 5.62 11.53
N ARG A 32 -10.72 4.37 11.23
CA ARG A 32 -10.47 3.22 12.13
C ARG A 32 -9.09 2.59 11.94
N VAL A 33 -8.50 2.69 10.75
CA VAL A 33 -7.16 2.18 10.48
C VAL A 33 -6.13 3.12 11.10
N ARG A 34 -5.48 2.67 12.18
CA ARG A 34 -4.47 3.45 12.90
C ARG A 34 -3.18 3.67 12.09
N LEU A 35 -2.80 2.69 11.28
CA LEU A 35 -1.60 2.73 10.46
C LEU A 35 -1.88 1.98 9.16
N TRP A 36 -1.60 2.63 8.04
CA TRP A 36 -1.73 2.05 6.71
C TRP A 36 -0.45 1.40 6.21
N SER A 37 0.69 1.65 6.87
CA SER A 37 1.95 1.00 6.54
C SER A 37 2.18 -0.26 7.36
N SER A 38 2.85 -1.23 6.73
CA SER A 38 3.34 -2.43 7.38
C SER A 38 4.59 -2.18 8.24
N GLY A 39 5.21 -1.00 8.12
CA GLY A 39 6.48 -0.66 8.76
C GLY A 39 7.68 -1.39 8.16
N ASN A 40 7.54 -1.94 6.96
CA ASN A 40 8.57 -2.77 6.31
C ASN A 40 8.95 -2.27 4.91
N LEU A 41 8.59 -1.04 4.52
CA LEU A 41 8.91 -0.53 3.19
C LEU A 41 10.43 -0.32 3.02
N PRO A 42 11.08 -1.00 2.05
CA PRO A 42 12.52 -0.87 1.82
C PRO A 42 12.97 0.55 1.47
N GLY A 43 13.96 1.04 2.20
CA GLY A 43 14.51 2.39 2.04
C GLY A 43 13.60 3.50 2.60
N VAL A 44 12.43 3.15 3.15
CA VAL A 44 11.49 4.09 3.80
C VAL A 44 11.40 3.77 5.29
N ASP A 45 10.87 2.59 5.65
CA ASP A 45 10.73 2.16 7.04
C ASP A 45 11.97 1.38 7.51
N VAL A 46 12.57 0.61 6.62
CA VAL A 46 13.75 -0.23 6.90
C VAL A 46 14.91 0.10 5.94
N PRO A 47 16.18 -0.08 6.36
CA PRO A 47 17.30 0.10 5.44
C PRO A 47 17.21 -0.80 4.20
N TYR A 48 17.66 -0.29 3.06
CA TYR A 48 17.77 -1.11 1.85
C TYR A 48 18.82 -2.22 2.03
N ASP A 49 18.47 -3.46 1.68
CA ASP A 49 19.36 -4.62 1.73
C ASP A 49 19.39 -5.32 0.36
N PRO A 50 20.51 -5.26 -0.38
CA PRO A 50 20.61 -5.89 -1.68
C PRO A 50 20.59 -7.42 -1.63
N ARG A 51 20.70 -8.02 -0.44
CA ARG A 51 20.59 -9.49 -0.26
C ARG A 51 19.14 -9.96 -0.19
N GLN A 52 18.18 -9.05 -0.08
CA GLN A 52 16.76 -9.36 -0.04
C GLN A 52 16.12 -9.08 -1.39
N GLU A 53 15.46 -10.10 -1.94
CA GLU A 53 14.97 -10.04 -3.33
C GLU A 53 13.98 -8.89 -3.56
N HIS A 54 13.00 -8.78 -2.67
CA HIS A 54 11.96 -7.78 -2.77
C HIS A 54 12.49 -6.34 -2.66
N HIS A 55 13.62 -6.11 -2.00
CA HIS A 55 14.22 -4.77 -1.92
C HIS A 55 14.67 -4.28 -3.29
N TRP A 56 15.44 -5.10 -4.02
CA TRP A 56 15.91 -4.70 -5.35
C TRP A 56 14.79 -4.72 -6.38
N HIS A 57 13.82 -5.64 -6.26
CA HIS A 57 12.63 -5.66 -7.11
C HIS A 57 11.85 -4.34 -7.02
N TYR A 58 11.56 -3.88 -5.80
CA TYR A 58 10.85 -2.61 -5.59
C TYR A 58 11.66 -1.40 -6.06
N ALA A 59 12.97 -1.39 -5.84
CA ALA A 59 13.82 -0.32 -6.36
C ALA A 59 13.79 -0.27 -7.89
N ALA A 60 13.87 -1.44 -8.56
CA ALA A 60 13.85 -1.52 -10.02
C ALA A 60 12.52 -1.03 -10.62
N LEU A 61 11.38 -1.36 -10.01
CA LEU A 61 10.07 -0.86 -10.47
C LEU A 61 9.99 0.69 -10.40
N VAL A 62 10.50 1.28 -9.32
CA VAL A 62 10.56 2.74 -9.17
C VAL A 62 11.48 3.36 -10.21
N GLU A 63 12.66 2.78 -10.46
CA GLU A 63 13.57 3.26 -11.51
C GLU A 63 12.94 3.18 -12.90
N ASP A 64 12.31 2.05 -13.22
CA ASP A 64 11.71 1.82 -14.53
C ASP A 64 10.65 2.87 -14.82
N PHE A 65 9.74 3.12 -13.87
CA PHE A 65 8.75 4.18 -13.99
C PHE A 65 9.39 5.57 -14.14
N ALA A 66 10.35 5.92 -13.28
CA ALA A 66 11.01 7.22 -13.33
C ALA A 66 11.75 7.46 -14.64
N SER A 67 12.34 6.42 -15.24
CA SER A 67 13.08 6.50 -16.51
C SER A 67 12.18 6.75 -17.73
N HIS A 68 10.90 6.42 -17.63
CA HIS A 68 9.90 6.63 -18.68
C HIS A 68 9.11 7.92 -18.53
N LEU A 69 9.42 8.75 -17.53
CA LEU A 69 8.80 10.07 -17.42
C LEU A 69 9.17 10.93 -18.64
N PRO A 70 8.22 11.72 -19.17
CA PRO A 70 8.52 12.65 -20.25
C PRO A 70 9.59 13.65 -19.79
N ALA A 71 10.36 14.20 -20.74
CA ALA A 71 11.35 15.21 -20.42
C ALA A 71 10.72 16.38 -19.64
N GLY A 72 11.24 16.66 -18.43
CA GLY A 72 10.70 17.67 -17.53
C GLY A 72 9.46 17.25 -16.72
N GLY A 73 9.04 15.98 -16.80
CA GLY A 73 7.97 15.42 -15.97
C GLY A 73 8.41 15.29 -14.50
N SER A 74 7.82 16.11 -13.63
CA SER A 74 8.14 16.14 -12.19
C SER A 74 6.92 15.94 -11.28
N ARG A 75 5.71 15.89 -11.86
CA ARG A 75 4.46 15.74 -11.11
C ARG A 75 3.85 14.37 -11.43
N VAL A 76 3.70 13.56 -10.39
CA VAL A 76 3.09 12.23 -10.46
C VAL A 76 1.87 12.23 -9.54
N LEU A 77 0.77 11.65 -10.03
CA LEU A 77 -0.43 11.40 -9.25
C LEU A 77 -0.58 9.90 -9.08
N ASP A 78 -0.63 9.45 -7.82
CA ASP A 78 -0.82 8.05 -7.45
C ASP A 78 -2.24 7.84 -6.91
N PHE A 79 -2.93 6.84 -7.45
CA PHE A 79 -4.32 6.54 -7.12
C PHE A 79 -4.38 5.35 -6.17
N GLY A 80 -4.93 5.58 -4.97
CA GLY A 80 -5.00 4.55 -3.94
C GLY A 80 -3.62 4.14 -3.41
N PRO A 81 -2.78 5.10 -2.97
CA PRO A 81 -1.37 4.84 -2.65
C PRO A 81 -1.16 3.92 -1.43
N GLY A 82 -2.22 3.58 -0.68
CA GLY A 82 -2.13 2.69 0.47
C GLY A 82 -1.11 3.17 1.51
N ASP A 83 -0.06 2.37 1.72
CA ASP A 83 1.05 2.66 2.62
C ASP A 83 2.04 3.71 2.08
N GLY A 84 1.80 4.22 0.88
CA GLY A 84 2.62 5.20 0.20
C GLY A 84 3.67 4.57 -0.72
N TRP A 85 3.74 3.25 -0.85
CA TRP A 85 4.54 2.62 -1.90
C TRP A 85 3.75 2.54 -3.21
N PRO A 86 4.34 2.85 -4.38
CA PRO A 86 5.73 3.26 -4.62
C PRO A 86 5.94 4.79 -4.58
N SER A 87 4.92 5.58 -4.25
CA SER A 87 4.97 7.05 -4.28
C SER A 87 6.09 7.67 -3.43
N ILE A 88 6.30 7.19 -2.21
CA ILE A 88 7.32 7.71 -1.29
C ILE A 88 8.74 7.53 -1.86
N PRO A 89 9.17 6.33 -2.26
CA PRO A 89 10.49 6.16 -2.86
C PRO A 89 10.62 6.89 -4.21
N LEU A 90 9.55 6.96 -5.02
CA LEU A 90 9.55 7.72 -6.27
C LEU A 90 9.73 9.22 -6.03
N ALA A 91 9.04 9.81 -5.07
CA ALA A 91 9.12 11.23 -4.74
C ALA A 91 10.55 11.67 -4.36
N ARG A 92 11.32 10.79 -3.71
CA ARG A 92 12.74 11.04 -3.39
C ARG A 92 13.65 11.11 -4.63
N ARG A 93 13.20 10.58 -5.77
CA ARG A 93 13.96 10.60 -7.03
C ARG A 93 13.60 11.76 -7.93
N LEU A 94 12.42 12.34 -7.75
CA LEU A 94 12.00 13.48 -8.55
C LEU A 94 12.62 14.77 -7.97
N PRO A 95 13.13 15.68 -8.82
CA PRO A 95 13.60 16.97 -8.35
C PRO A 95 12.44 17.72 -7.68
N ALA A 96 12.75 18.41 -6.57
CA ALA A 96 11.77 19.31 -5.94
C ALA A 96 11.32 20.37 -6.95
N ALA A 97 10.01 20.48 -7.15
CA ALA A 97 9.39 21.49 -8.01
C ALA A 97 9.45 22.89 -7.38
#